data_AF-A0A924ZFA6-F1
#
_entry.id   AF-A0A924ZFA6-F1
#
_cell.length_a   1.000
_cell.length_b   1.000
_cell.length_c   1.000
_cell.angle_alpha   90.00
_cell.angle_beta   90.00
_cell.angle_gamma   90.00
#
_symmetry.space_group_name_H-M   'P 1'
#
loop_
_entity.id
_entity.type
_entity.pdbx_description
1 polymer ?
#
loop_
_entity_poly.entity_id
_entity_poly.type
_entity_poly.pdbx_seq_one_letter_code
_entity_poly.pdbx_strand_id
1 'polypeptide(L)'
;EIMAEAKRRGVITTLDVFASTSADLPKVERLLPYTDYFIPSEEEAQAPSGLHENTDLTQFLLDRGAACVILTLGAQGAFYSHRDGTQFHTPSFLVQVKCTCGCGDCFNGGFATGLHLGLTPKECVELAQASSAQNATGLGSQAGVRDLAHTREFIARTPHRSND
;
A
#
# COMPACT_ATOMS: atom_id res chain seq x y z
N GLU A 1 10.75 -7.51 17.97
CA GLU A 1 9.99 -8.12 19.08
C GLU A 1 8.48 -8.05 18.84
N ILE A 2 7.88 -6.85 18.67
CA ILE A 2 6.42 -6.69 18.49
C ILE A 2 5.88 -7.48 17.28
N MET A 3 6.47 -7.33 16.08
CA MET A 3 6.00 -8.03 14.87
C MET A 3 6.06 -9.56 15.01
N ALA A 4 7.13 -10.07 15.61
CA ALA A 4 7.29 -11.50 15.84
C ALA A 4 6.23 -12.04 16.82
N GLU A 5 5.92 -11.30 17.88
CA GLU A 5 4.88 -11.66 18.83
C GLU A 5 3.47 -11.59 18.22
N ALA A 6 3.19 -10.56 17.39
CA ALA A 6 1.93 -10.45 16.66
C ALA A 6 1.71 -11.67 15.75
N LYS A 7 2.74 -12.05 14.97
CA LYS A 7 2.70 -13.23 14.11
C LYS A 7 2.52 -14.53 14.88
N ARG A 8 3.19 -14.69 16.03
CA ARG A 8 3.01 -15.85 16.93
C ARG A 8 1.57 -16.00 17.43
N ARG A 9 0.85 -14.89 17.58
CA ARG A 9 -0.57 -14.86 17.99
C ARG A 9 -1.55 -14.99 16.84
N GLY A 10 -1.08 -15.08 15.59
CA GLY A 10 -1.93 -15.12 14.40
C GLY A 10 -2.60 -13.78 14.10
N VAL A 11 -2.05 -12.66 14.60
CA VAL A 11 -2.53 -11.32 14.28
C VAL A 11 -1.92 -10.90 12.94
N ILE A 12 -2.76 -10.37 12.04
CA ILE A 12 -2.31 -9.83 10.75
C ILE A 12 -1.40 -8.62 11.00
N THR A 13 -0.26 -8.61 10.33
CA THR A 13 0.76 -7.57 10.43
C THR A 13 0.88 -6.79 9.12
N THR A 14 0.69 -5.48 9.20
CA THR A 14 1.00 -4.56 8.11
C THR A 14 2.25 -3.77 8.48
N LEU A 15 3.11 -3.50 7.51
CA LEU A 15 4.31 -2.71 7.69
C LEU A 15 4.38 -1.60 6.64
N ASP A 16 4.57 -0.39 7.13
CA ASP A 16 4.98 0.78 6.36
C ASP A 16 6.25 1.34 7.00
N VAL A 17 7.24 1.66 6.16
CA VAL A 17 8.53 2.21 6.60
C VAL A 17 8.98 3.28 5.64
N PHE A 18 9.38 4.42 6.20
CA PHE A 18 10.10 5.43 5.44
C PHE A 18 11.56 4.98 5.25
N ALA A 19 11.80 4.14 4.25
CA ALA A 19 13.14 3.66 3.90
C ALA A 19 13.67 4.45 2.70
N SER A 20 14.42 5.51 2.98
CA SER A 20 14.90 6.43 1.93
C SER A 20 16.25 6.02 1.33
N THR A 21 16.93 5.01 1.91
CA THR A 21 18.29 4.64 1.51
C THR A 21 18.57 3.14 1.63
N SER A 22 19.55 2.66 0.88
CA SER A 22 20.09 1.29 1.00
C SER A 22 20.64 0.97 2.40
N ALA A 23 21.04 1.98 3.18
CA ALA A 23 21.52 1.80 4.54
C ALA A 23 20.40 1.40 5.54
N ASP A 24 19.13 1.66 5.19
CA ASP A 24 17.98 1.28 6.02
C ASP A 24 17.47 -0.13 5.72
N LEU A 25 17.84 -0.70 4.56
CA LEU A 25 17.42 -2.03 4.13
C LEU A 25 17.66 -3.11 5.20
N PRO A 26 18.83 -3.21 5.88
CA PRO A 26 19.03 -4.23 6.91
C PRO A 26 18.10 -4.08 8.12
N LYS A 27 17.55 -2.88 8.38
CA LYS A 27 16.54 -2.68 9.44
C LYS A 27 15.18 -3.20 8.97
N VAL A 28 14.80 -2.89 7.75
CA VAL A 28 13.53 -3.34 7.13
C VAL A 28 13.51 -4.85 6.95
N GLU A 29 14.58 -5.43 6.39
CA GLU A 29 14.71 -6.87 6.13
C GLU A 29 14.47 -7.73 7.38
N ARG A 30 14.90 -7.26 8.56
CA ARG A 30 14.67 -7.98 9.83
C ARG A 30 13.19 -8.06 10.23
N LEU A 31 12.35 -7.19 9.68
CA LEU A 31 10.90 -7.17 9.93
C LEU A 31 10.13 -8.01 8.92
N LEU A 32 10.59 -8.07 7.66
CA LEU A 32 9.85 -8.69 6.54
C LEU A 32 9.39 -10.13 6.79
N PRO A 33 10.18 -11.05 7.41
CA PRO A 33 9.70 -12.40 7.74
C PRO A 33 8.46 -12.43 8.66
N TYR A 34 8.23 -11.35 9.41
CA TYR A 34 7.12 -11.19 10.33
C TYR A 34 6.01 -10.28 9.80
N THR A 35 6.06 -9.92 8.51
CA THR A 35 5.13 -9.00 7.86
C THR A 35 4.22 -9.76 6.89
N ASP A 36 2.92 -9.66 7.10
CA ASP A 36 1.92 -10.23 6.17
C ASP A 36 1.72 -9.33 4.96
N TYR A 37 1.66 -8.00 5.17
CA TYR A 37 1.57 -7.01 4.10
C TYR A 37 2.59 -5.88 4.26
N PHE A 38 3.55 -5.81 3.35
CA PHE A 38 4.50 -4.70 3.26
C PHE A 38 4.04 -3.70 2.19
N ILE A 39 3.91 -2.42 2.54
CA ILE A 39 3.27 -1.41 1.67
C ILE A 39 4.22 -0.22 1.42
N PRO A 40 5.34 -0.40 0.71
CA PRO A 40 6.24 0.71 0.39
C PRO A 40 5.75 1.54 -0.81
N SER A 41 6.30 2.74 -0.96
CA SER A 41 6.27 3.44 -2.25
C SER A 41 7.17 2.76 -3.28
N GLU A 42 6.95 3.05 -4.56
CA GLU A 42 7.86 2.61 -5.63
C GLU A 42 9.30 3.06 -5.34
N GLU A 43 9.49 4.34 -5.01
CA GLU A 43 10.82 4.92 -4.76
C GLU A 43 11.51 4.27 -3.55
N GLU A 44 10.77 3.96 -2.50
CA GLU A 44 11.27 3.26 -1.30
C GLU A 44 11.67 1.81 -1.60
N ALA A 45 11.05 1.16 -2.59
CA ALA A 45 11.45 -0.16 -3.06
C ALA A 45 12.65 -0.09 -4.03
N GLN A 46 12.71 0.94 -4.87
CA GLN A 46 13.79 1.17 -5.84
C GLN A 46 15.11 1.51 -5.14
N ALA A 47 15.10 2.42 -4.16
CA ALA A 47 16.29 2.91 -3.48
C ALA A 47 17.21 1.80 -2.91
N PRO A 48 16.71 0.77 -2.21
CA PRO A 48 17.54 -0.31 -1.69
C PRO A 48 17.83 -1.43 -2.69
N SER A 49 17.03 -1.59 -3.75
CA SER A 49 17.15 -2.71 -4.69
C SER A 49 17.93 -2.36 -5.96
N GLY A 50 17.88 -1.10 -6.40
CA GLY A 50 18.38 -0.66 -7.71
C GLY A 50 17.56 -1.19 -8.90
N LEU A 51 16.39 -1.78 -8.65
CA LEU A 51 15.48 -2.31 -9.65
C LEU A 51 14.46 -1.23 -10.03
N HIS A 52 13.74 -1.42 -11.14
CA HIS A 52 12.75 -0.46 -11.64
C HIS A 52 11.43 -1.10 -12.04
N GLU A 53 11.43 -2.37 -12.43
CA GLU A 53 10.19 -3.07 -12.78
C GLU A 53 9.44 -3.49 -11.52
N ASN A 54 8.13 -3.23 -11.48
CA ASN A 54 7.26 -3.56 -10.33
C ASN A 54 7.32 -5.05 -9.95
N THR A 55 7.43 -5.93 -10.93
CA THR A 55 7.59 -7.37 -10.71
C THR A 55 8.89 -7.69 -9.99
N ASP A 56 9.99 -7.05 -10.40
CA ASP A 56 11.32 -7.28 -9.83
C ASP A 56 11.44 -6.67 -8.44
N LEU A 57 10.87 -5.46 -8.25
CA LEU A 57 10.79 -4.77 -6.96
C LEU A 57 10.02 -5.59 -5.92
N THR A 58 8.83 -6.08 -6.28
CA THR A 58 8.05 -6.91 -5.37
C THR A 58 8.74 -8.24 -5.11
N GLN A 59 9.30 -8.90 -6.13
CA GLN A 59 10.02 -10.16 -5.95
C GLN A 59 11.23 -10.00 -5.01
N PHE A 60 12.00 -8.92 -5.15
CA PHE A 60 13.13 -8.60 -4.28
C PHE A 60 12.73 -8.54 -2.79
N LEU A 61 11.59 -7.94 -2.48
CA LEU A 61 11.07 -7.80 -1.12
C LEU A 61 10.40 -9.08 -0.61
N LEU A 62 9.71 -9.81 -1.49
CA LEU A 62 9.17 -11.14 -1.20
C LEU A 62 10.33 -12.08 -0.84
N ASP A 63 11.41 -12.16 -1.61
CA ASP A 63 12.56 -13.04 -1.32
C ASP A 63 13.20 -12.80 0.05
N ARG A 64 12.98 -11.61 0.63
CA ARG A 64 13.49 -11.22 1.96
C ARG A 64 12.56 -11.54 3.13
N GLY A 65 11.36 -12.06 2.88
CA GLY A 65 10.51 -12.62 3.93
C GLY A 65 9.06 -12.16 3.93
N ALA A 66 8.74 -11.03 3.28
CA ALA A 66 7.37 -10.52 3.25
C ALA A 66 6.41 -11.56 2.64
N ALA A 67 5.19 -11.71 3.19
CA ALA A 67 4.19 -12.58 2.58
C ALA A 67 3.53 -11.92 1.36
N CYS A 68 3.31 -10.60 1.46
CA CYS A 68 2.75 -9.76 0.42
C CYS A 68 3.50 -8.43 0.33
N VAL A 69 3.63 -7.90 -0.89
CA VAL A 69 4.11 -6.54 -1.15
C VAL A 69 3.06 -5.79 -1.97
N ILE A 70 2.78 -4.56 -1.56
CA ILE A 70 1.86 -3.65 -2.25
C ILE A 70 2.62 -2.36 -2.53
N LEU A 71 3.05 -2.17 -3.77
CA LEU A 71 3.71 -0.93 -4.18
C LEU A 71 2.65 0.15 -4.39
N THR A 72 2.84 1.30 -3.75
CA THR A 72 2.07 2.51 -4.10
C THR A 72 2.80 3.27 -5.21
N LEU A 73 2.10 3.53 -6.31
CA LEU A 73 2.66 4.07 -7.56
C LEU A 73 2.12 5.49 -7.86
N GLY A 74 1.65 6.20 -6.83
CA GLY A 74 1.01 7.51 -6.95
C GLY A 74 -0.11 7.54 -7.99
N ALA A 75 0.06 8.35 -9.04
CA ALA A 75 -0.91 8.47 -10.12
C ALA A 75 -1.05 7.21 -11.00
N GLN A 76 -0.08 6.29 -10.97
CA GLN A 76 -0.18 5.02 -11.68
C GLN A 76 -0.92 3.94 -10.88
N GLY A 77 -1.32 4.24 -9.64
CA GLY A 77 -2.16 3.36 -8.83
C GLY A 77 -1.37 2.48 -7.87
N ALA A 78 -1.61 1.18 -7.88
CA ALA A 78 -0.95 0.23 -6.98
C ALA A 78 -0.64 -1.10 -7.67
N PHE A 79 0.43 -1.75 -7.21
CA PHE A 79 0.82 -3.08 -7.67
C PHE A 79 0.89 -4.05 -6.50
N TYR A 80 0.06 -5.10 -6.54
CA TYR A 80 -0.05 -6.12 -5.52
C TYR A 80 0.67 -7.39 -5.96
N SER A 81 1.48 -7.97 -5.09
CA SER A 81 2.15 -9.25 -5.33
C SER A 81 2.25 -10.05 -4.03
N HIS A 82 1.77 -11.29 -4.05
CA HIS A 82 1.74 -12.18 -2.89
C HIS A 82 2.46 -13.50 -3.18
N ARG A 83 3.04 -14.12 -2.15
CA ARG A 83 3.81 -15.37 -2.27
C ARG A 83 3.02 -16.58 -2.80
N ASP A 84 1.70 -16.55 -2.72
CA ASP A 84 0.83 -17.59 -3.27
C ASP A 84 0.66 -17.48 -4.79
N GLY A 85 1.31 -16.50 -5.43
CA GLY A 85 1.24 -16.24 -6.86
C GLY A 85 0.17 -15.23 -7.25
N THR A 86 -0.65 -14.75 -6.31
CA THR A 86 -1.62 -13.69 -6.59
C THR A 86 -0.90 -12.39 -6.91
N GLN A 87 -1.15 -11.84 -8.10
CA GLN A 87 -0.55 -10.61 -8.57
C GLN A 87 -1.53 -9.80 -9.41
N PHE A 88 -1.60 -8.49 -9.21
CA PHE A 88 -2.41 -7.60 -10.02
C PHE A 88 -1.96 -6.14 -9.91
N HIS A 89 -2.30 -5.36 -10.92
CA HIS A 89 -2.20 -3.90 -10.92
C HIS A 89 -3.59 -3.29 -10.86
N THR A 90 -3.74 -2.18 -10.13
CA THR A 90 -4.96 -1.37 -10.12
C THR A 90 -4.63 0.08 -10.50
N PRO A 91 -5.33 0.67 -11.48
CA PRO A 91 -5.15 2.08 -11.82
C PRO A 91 -5.58 2.99 -10.66
N SER A 92 -5.07 4.22 -10.60
CA SER A 92 -5.50 5.19 -9.59
C SER A 92 -6.88 5.80 -9.94
N PHE A 93 -7.56 6.35 -8.93
CA PHE A 93 -8.74 7.17 -9.16
C PHE A 93 -8.39 8.50 -9.87
N LEU A 94 -9.24 8.93 -10.79
CA LEU A 94 -9.12 10.21 -11.47
C LEU A 94 -9.65 11.33 -10.57
N VAL A 95 -8.74 12.05 -9.91
CA VAL A 95 -9.06 13.19 -9.03
C VAL A 95 -8.20 14.42 -9.33
N GLN A 96 -8.71 15.59 -8.95
CA GLN A 96 -7.91 16.82 -8.92
C GLN A 96 -7.06 16.84 -7.64
N VAL A 97 -5.74 16.66 -7.80
CA VAL A 97 -4.79 16.65 -6.68
C VAL A 97 -4.52 18.07 -6.20
N LYS A 98 -4.63 18.30 -4.90
CA LYS A 98 -4.24 19.54 -4.20
C LYS A 98 -3.01 19.36 -3.33
N CYS A 99 -2.91 18.24 -2.60
CA CYS A 99 -1.79 17.95 -1.71
C CYS A 99 -1.63 16.44 -1.57
N THR A 100 -0.39 15.91 -1.56
CA THR A 100 -0.12 14.48 -1.39
C THR A 100 0.33 14.10 0.02
N CYS A 101 0.42 15.09 0.92
CA CYS A 101 0.80 14.86 2.31
C CYS A 101 -0.21 13.90 2.97
N GLY A 102 0.27 12.84 3.62
CA GLY A 102 -0.58 11.83 4.28
C GLY A 102 -1.29 10.84 3.35
N CYS A 103 -1.08 10.90 2.03
CA CYS A 103 -1.72 9.95 1.10
C CYS A 103 -1.29 8.50 1.35
N GLY A 104 -0.04 8.26 1.76
CA GLY A 104 0.45 6.93 2.17
C GLY A 104 -0.24 6.45 3.45
N ASP A 105 -0.32 7.31 4.47
CA ASP A 105 -1.02 6.99 5.73
C ASP A 105 -2.51 6.65 5.49
N CYS A 106 -3.19 7.42 4.64
CA CYS A 106 -4.57 7.14 4.25
C CYS A 106 -4.71 5.84 3.45
N PHE A 107 -3.74 5.50 2.60
CA PHE A 107 -3.70 4.22 1.91
C PHE A 107 -3.60 3.07 2.91
N ASN A 108 -2.66 3.14 3.86
CA ASN A 108 -2.47 2.14 4.89
C ASN A 108 -3.71 1.96 5.78
N GLY A 109 -4.34 3.08 6.18
CA GLY A 109 -5.58 3.06 6.95
C GLY A 109 -6.74 2.42 6.18
N GLY A 110 -6.90 2.74 4.89
CA GLY A 110 -7.92 2.13 4.03
C GLY A 110 -7.68 0.63 3.83
N PHE A 111 -6.42 0.22 3.61
CA PHE A 111 -6.05 -1.18 3.46
C PHE A 111 -6.32 -1.98 4.74
N ALA A 112 -5.87 -1.48 5.89
CA ALA A 112 -6.12 -2.10 7.19
C ALA A 112 -7.62 -2.20 7.52
N THR A 113 -8.40 -1.19 7.12
CA THR A 113 -9.87 -1.23 7.23
C THR A 113 -10.47 -2.34 6.36
N GLY A 114 -9.99 -2.51 5.12
CA GLY A 114 -10.44 -3.58 4.23
C GLY A 114 -10.14 -4.97 4.80
N LEU A 115 -8.94 -5.16 5.33
CA LEU A 115 -8.56 -6.41 6.03
C LEU A 115 -9.47 -6.69 7.22
N HIS A 116 -9.73 -5.68 8.05
CA HIS A 116 -10.62 -5.81 9.21
C HIS A 116 -12.05 -6.24 8.82
N LEU A 117 -12.53 -5.78 7.67
CA LEU A 117 -13.85 -6.10 7.12
C LEU A 117 -13.89 -7.46 6.39
N GLY A 118 -12.76 -8.16 6.26
CA GLY A 118 -12.67 -9.44 5.56
C GLY A 118 -12.87 -9.33 4.04
N LEU A 119 -12.53 -8.18 3.45
CA LEU A 119 -12.62 -7.97 2.01
C LEU A 119 -11.57 -8.79 1.25
N THR A 120 -11.80 -8.99 -0.05
CA THR A 120 -10.79 -9.61 -0.93
C THR A 120 -9.56 -8.70 -1.08
N PRO A 121 -8.38 -9.23 -1.46
CA PRO A 121 -7.18 -8.41 -1.65
C PRO A 121 -7.40 -7.22 -2.60
N LYS A 122 -8.14 -7.43 -3.68
CA LYS A 122 -8.45 -6.38 -4.67
C LYS A 122 -9.33 -5.28 -4.08
N GLU A 123 -10.36 -5.65 -3.31
CA GLU A 123 -11.24 -4.69 -2.62
C GLU A 123 -10.50 -3.94 -1.50
N CYS A 124 -9.56 -4.59 -0.80
CA CYS A 124 -8.69 -3.92 0.18
C CYS A 124 -7.83 -2.84 -0.49
N VAL A 125 -7.21 -3.16 -1.64
CA VAL A 125 -6.40 -2.20 -2.41
C VAL A 125 -7.27 -1.07 -2.97
N GLU A 126 -8.48 -1.37 -3.48
CA GLU A 126 -9.40 -0.35 -3.97
C GLU A 126 -9.84 0.61 -2.86
N LEU A 127 -10.16 0.09 -1.66
CA LEU A 127 -10.48 0.90 -0.50
C LEU A 127 -9.30 1.78 -0.06
N ALA A 128 -8.09 1.24 -0.05
CA ALA A 128 -6.86 1.97 0.22
C ALA A 128 -6.63 3.11 -0.78
N GLN A 129 -6.75 2.83 -2.08
CA GLN A 129 -6.62 3.84 -3.13
C GLN A 129 -7.69 4.92 -3.03
N ALA A 130 -8.92 4.56 -2.67
CA ALA A 130 -10.01 5.51 -2.50
C ALA A 130 -9.75 6.47 -1.34
N SER A 131 -9.33 5.95 -0.18
CA SER A 131 -8.94 6.77 0.97
C SER A 131 -7.77 7.70 0.63
N SER A 132 -6.76 7.19 -0.07
CA SER A 132 -5.61 7.99 -0.52
C SER A 132 -6.00 9.09 -1.52
N ALA A 133 -6.83 8.76 -2.52
CA ALA A 133 -7.31 9.70 -3.52
C ALA A 133 -8.21 10.79 -2.92
N GLN A 134 -9.08 10.44 -1.96
CA GLN A 134 -9.88 11.41 -1.22
C GLN A 134 -8.97 12.40 -0.45
N ASN A 135 -7.93 11.90 0.21
CA ASN A 135 -6.94 12.75 0.88
C ASN A 135 -6.25 13.71 -0.09
N ALA A 136 -5.90 13.21 -1.27
CA ALA A 136 -5.25 14.02 -2.30
C ALA A 136 -6.05 15.25 -2.74
N THR A 137 -7.38 15.28 -2.55
CA THR A 137 -8.27 16.39 -2.97
C THR A 137 -8.31 17.57 -2.00
N GLY A 138 -7.68 17.46 -0.83
CA GLY A 138 -7.67 18.50 0.20
C GLY A 138 -6.27 18.96 0.59
N LEU A 139 -6.18 19.79 1.64
CA LEU A 139 -4.92 20.29 2.19
C LEU A 139 -4.67 19.64 3.55
N GLY A 140 -3.46 19.10 3.77
CA GLY A 140 -3.07 18.41 5.00
C GLY A 140 -3.20 16.89 4.92
N SER A 141 -2.82 16.19 6.00
CA SER A 141 -2.60 14.74 6.03
C SER A 141 -3.83 13.86 6.30
N GLN A 142 -5.01 14.46 6.46
CA GLN A 142 -6.28 13.74 6.71
C GLN A 142 -7.47 14.44 6.03
N ALA A 143 -7.21 15.10 4.90
CA ALA A 143 -8.26 15.84 4.23
C ALA A 143 -9.23 14.88 3.50
N GLY A 144 -10.48 15.27 3.30
CA GLY A 144 -11.40 14.56 2.40
C GLY A 144 -11.95 13.19 2.86
N VAL A 145 -11.19 12.38 3.60
CA VAL A 145 -11.65 11.11 4.19
C VAL A 145 -12.54 11.42 5.40
N ARG A 146 -13.75 10.86 5.44
CA ARG A 146 -14.75 11.13 6.50
C ARG A 146 -15.14 9.87 7.26
N ASP A 147 -15.69 8.91 6.53
CA ASP A 147 -16.12 7.61 7.05
C ASP A 147 -16.13 6.57 5.92
N LEU A 148 -16.37 5.30 6.29
CA LEU A 148 -16.38 4.18 5.36
C LEU A 148 -17.48 4.30 4.29
N ALA A 149 -18.65 4.85 4.63
CA ALA A 149 -19.75 4.99 3.69
C ALA A 149 -19.39 6.01 2.59
N HIS A 150 -18.84 7.15 2.99
CA HIS A 150 -18.33 8.18 2.07
C HIS A 150 -17.22 7.65 1.16
N THR A 151 -16.30 6.82 1.65
CA THR A 151 -15.27 6.20 0.81
C THR A 151 -15.86 5.18 -0.18
N ARG A 152 -16.87 4.39 0.23
CA ARG A 152 -17.57 3.46 -0.69
C ARG A 152 -18.37 4.19 -1.78
N GLU A 153 -19.01 5.30 -1.43
CA GLU A 153 -19.68 6.15 -2.42
C GLU A 153 -18.69 6.76 -3.42
N PHE A 154 -17.51 7.15 -2.94
CA PHE A 154 -16.43 7.62 -3.80
C PHE A 154 -15.97 6.54 -4.78
N ILE A 155 -15.76 5.30 -4.34
CA ILE A 155 -15.41 4.17 -5.22
C ILE A 155 -16.47 3.99 -6.32
N ALA A 156 -17.76 4.04 -5.95
CA ALA A 156 -18.85 3.83 -6.90
C ALA A 156 -19.02 4.95 -7.94
N ARG A 157 -18.56 6.18 -7.65
CA ARG A 157 -18.82 7.38 -8.47
C ARG A 157 -17.61 7.92 -9.18
N THR A 158 -16.41 7.63 -8.70
CA THR A 158 -15.17 8.18 -9.23
C THR A 158 -14.57 7.24 -10.27
N PRO A 159 -14.35 7.71 -11.52
CA PRO A 159 -13.69 6.88 -12.52
C PRO A 159 -12.21 6.66 -12.17
N HIS A 160 -11.65 5.57 -12.67
CA HIS A 160 -10.21 5.34 -12.65
C HIS A 160 -9.53 6.06 -13.83
N ARG A 161 -8.24 6.36 -13.70
CA ARG A 161 -7.43 6.82 -14.83
C ARG A 161 -7.35 5.75 -15.91
N SER A 162 -7.36 6.16 -17.18
CA SER A 162 -7.03 5.28 -18.29
C SER A 162 -5.54 4.90 -18.24
N ASN A 163 -5.22 3.66 -18.61
CA ASN A 163 -3.85 3.23 -18.88
C ASN A 163 -3.47 3.74 -20.27
N ASP A 164 -3.22 5.04 -20.41
CA ASP A 164 -2.67 5.66 -21.63
C ASP A 164 -1.17 5.93 -21.46
#